data_AF-A0AA90SP63-F1
#
_entry.id   AF-A0AA90SP63-F1
#
_cell.length_a   1.000
_cell.length_b   1.000
_cell.length_c   1.000
_cell.angle_alpha   90.00
_cell.angle_beta   90.00
_cell.angle_gamma   90.00
#
_symmetry.space_group_name_H-M   'P 1'
#
loop_
_entity.id
_entity.type
_entity.pdbx_description
1 polymer ?
#
loop_
_entity_poly.entity_id
_entity_poly.type
_entity_poly.pdbx_seq_one_letter_code
_entity_poly.pdbx_strand_id
1 'polypeptide(L)'
;MGKPEQSKGVTIKINGEEKVFADKKIESQEAASKEQEQEQEQEHTDESFEWILPEDSNENKIVLVPSPPKRKMPKFIGFGTGSLKSLDKRPIKTFMIAVICAVFFGSILGLIAVKTITKEKAEVSSIETSIPTEATVEDKKAAVTEPGNQLKTFLVQGGVFSSEDAARQIQKKIMEKQVPAEIFNLEESYYLFLGSAESLDASKELALFLKSYDVDVYWKEINFEAAGTSQEDEETLNKMKAVYASLAETSATKLRGKEGTVNEGTLKKNMDELKAVKLSPEFSNMNDHLTAAAKSIDEYETSKNEEKLFKAQESLLGFLLNYQNISS
;
A
#
# COMPACT_ATOMS: atom_id res chain seq x y z
N MET A 1 15.41 -65.31 23.84
CA MET A 1 14.21 -64.46 23.75
C MET A 1 14.63 -63.10 23.22
N GLY A 2 13.81 -62.41 22.41
CA GLY A 2 14.10 -61.06 21.90
C GLY A 2 14.34 -61.01 20.39
N LYS A 3 13.30 -60.63 19.63
CA LYS A 3 13.42 -60.18 18.23
C LYS A 3 13.57 -58.64 18.23
N PRO A 4 14.34 -58.03 17.33
CA PRO A 4 14.33 -56.57 17.15
C PRO A 4 13.02 -56.12 16.47
N GLU A 5 12.47 -54.99 16.92
CA GLU A 5 11.28 -54.37 16.33
C GLU A 5 11.57 -53.73 14.96
N GLN A 6 10.57 -53.74 14.08
CA GLN A 6 10.56 -52.98 12.83
C GLN A 6 9.84 -51.65 13.07
N SER A 7 10.49 -50.52 12.76
CA SER A 7 9.83 -49.21 12.71
C SER A 7 8.86 -49.15 11.53
N LYS A 8 7.70 -48.50 11.75
CA LYS A 8 6.54 -48.55 10.86
C LYS A 8 6.58 -47.38 9.86
N GLY A 9 6.49 -47.66 8.57
CA GLY A 9 6.35 -46.64 7.53
C GLY A 9 4.95 -46.00 7.52
N VAL A 10 4.88 -44.73 7.10
CA VAL A 10 3.62 -43.98 6.98
C VAL A 10 2.92 -44.34 5.67
N THR A 11 1.60 -44.56 5.71
CA THR A 11 0.77 -44.81 4.52
C THR A 11 -0.26 -43.71 4.36
N ILE A 12 -0.30 -43.07 3.18
CA ILE A 12 -1.28 -42.03 2.83
C ILE A 12 -2.11 -42.56 1.66
N LYS A 13 -3.45 -42.49 1.77
CA LYS A 13 -4.37 -42.92 0.71
C LYS A 13 -4.86 -41.72 -0.09
N ILE A 14 -4.62 -41.74 -1.40
CA ILE A 14 -5.15 -40.77 -2.35
C ILE A 14 -5.70 -41.56 -3.55
N ASN A 15 -7.01 -41.44 -3.83
CA ASN A 15 -7.70 -42.04 -4.98
C ASN A 15 -7.35 -43.51 -5.34
N GLY A 16 -7.36 -44.40 -4.35
CA GLY A 16 -7.55 -45.85 -4.58
C GLY A 16 -6.31 -46.69 -4.89
N GLU A 17 -5.13 -46.10 -5.07
CA GLU A 17 -3.86 -46.85 -5.18
C GLU A 17 -3.01 -46.70 -3.90
N GLU A 18 -2.46 -47.81 -3.39
CA GLU A 18 -1.54 -47.80 -2.25
C GLU A 18 -0.08 -47.68 -2.73
N LYS A 19 0.65 -46.67 -2.22
CA LYS A 19 2.10 -46.56 -2.38
C LYS A 19 2.76 -46.42 -1.01
N VAL A 20 3.69 -47.35 -0.73
CA VAL A 20 4.48 -47.37 0.51
C VAL A 20 5.83 -46.73 0.22
N PHE A 21 6.18 -45.71 1.01
CA PHE A 21 7.51 -45.11 0.98
C PHE A 21 8.33 -45.65 2.14
N ALA A 22 9.53 -46.17 1.83
CA ALA A 22 10.49 -46.64 2.81
C ALA A 22 11.73 -45.75 2.76
N ASP A 23 12.10 -45.16 3.89
CA ASP A 23 13.32 -44.36 4.01
C ASP A 23 14.55 -45.21 3.67
N LYS A 24 15.31 -44.79 2.66
CA LYS A 24 16.70 -45.23 2.47
C LYS A 24 17.63 -44.08 2.14
N LYS A 25 18.70 -44.06 2.92
CA LYS A 25 19.85 -43.16 2.87
C LYS A 25 20.75 -43.49 1.66
N ILE A 26 21.36 -42.45 1.13
CA ILE A 26 22.33 -42.37 0.02
C ILE A 26 23.39 -43.48 0.04
N GLU A 27 23.68 -44.10 -1.12
CA GLU A 27 25.07 -44.47 -1.50
C GLU A 27 25.25 -44.68 -3.03
N SER A 28 26.30 -44.05 -3.57
CA SER A 28 27.19 -44.34 -4.72
C SER A 28 26.75 -45.03 -6.03
N GLN A 29 27.31 -44.51 -7.13
CA GLN A 29 27.29 -45.03 -8.51
C GLN A 29 28.11 -46.32 -8.67
N GLU A 30 27.77 -47.20 -9.63
CA GLU A 30 28.70 -47.62 -10.71
C GLU A 30 28.06 -48.53 -11.80
N ALA A 31 28.78 -48.62 -12.94
CA ALA A 31 28.75 -49.68 -13.97
C ALA A 31 27.57 -49.82 -14.97
N ALA A 32 27.68 -49.10 -16.10
CA ALA A 32 27.51 -49.60 -17.48
C ALA A 32 27.89 -48.48 -18.49
N SER A 33 29.17 -48.18 -18.74
CA SER A 33 30.09 -48.87 -19.66
C SER A 33 29.80 -48.67 -21.16
N LYS A 34 30.61 -47.78 -21.80
CA LYS A 34 31.16 -47.85 -23.18
C LYS A 34 30.16 -47.74 -24.36
N GLU A 35 30.47 -47.20 -25.55
CA GLU A 35 31.57 -46.41 -26.18
C GLU A 35 30.89 -45.78 -27.46
N GLN A 36 31.29 -44.67 -28.11
CA GLN A 36 32.53 -43.89 -28.20
C GLN A 36 32.22 -42.42 -28.68
N GLU A 37 33.27 -41.56 -28.76
CA GLU A 37 33.58 -40.39 -29.66
C GLU A 37 32.49 -39.74 -30.57
N GLN A 38 32.45 -38.42 -30.84
CA GLN A 38 33.43 -37.32 -30.69
C GLN A 38 32.75 -35.92 -30.77
N GLU A 39 33.50 -34.84 -30.53
CA GLU A 39 33.20 -33.42 -30.88
C GLU A 39 32.05 -32.68 -30.15
N GLN A 40 32.39 -31.94 -29.09
CA GLN A 40 32.44 -30.45 -29.15
C GLN A 40 33.07 -29.84 -27.88
N GLU A 41 33.88 -28.81 -28.09
CA GLU A 41 34.76 -28.19 -27.11
C GLU A 41 34.22 -26.80 -26.72
N GLN A 42 33.67 -26.65 -25.51
CA GLN A 42 33.54 -25.38 -24.79
C GLN A 42 33.09 -25.62 -23.34
N GLU A 43 34.04 -25.51 -22.39
CA GLU A 43 33.73 -25.56 -20.96
C GLU A 43 33.01 -24.28 -20.51
N HIS A 44 31.73 -24.39 -20.20
CA HIS A 44 31.10 -23.54 -19.18
C HIS A 44 31.29 -24.23 -17.83
N THR A 45 32.36 -23.89 -17.10
CA THR A 45 32.43 -24.20 -15.67
C THR A 45 31.54 -23.21 -14.92
N ASP A 46 30.46 -23.71 -14.31
CA ASP A 46 29.60 -22.91 -13.45
C ASP A 46 30.40 -22.21 -12.34
N GLU A 47 30.16 -20.91 -12.17
CA GLU A 47 30.81 -20.06 -11.17
C GLU A 47 30.32 -20.40 -9.75
N SER A 48 30.79 -21.54 -9.23
CA SER A 48 30.64 -21.91 -7.84
C SER A 48 31.47 -20.98 -6.96
N PHE A 49 30.80 -20.07 -6.26
CA PHE A 49 31.43 -19.10 -5.36
C PHE A 49 32.26 -19.79 -4.27
N GLU A 50 33.59 -19.76 -4.42
CA GLU A 50 34.51 -20.15 -3.35
C GLU A 50 34.39 -19.17 -2.18
N TRP A 51 33.84 -19.64 -1.07
CA TRP A 51 33.76 -18.91 0.18
C TRP A 51 35.15 -18.77 0.83
N ILE A 52 35.91 -17.76 0.40
CA ILE A 52 37.18 -17.39 1.02
C ILE A 52 36.89 -16.71 2.37
N LEU A 53 37.13 -17.45 3.45
CA LEU A 53 37.16 -16.91 4.80
C LEU A 53 38.43 -16.05 4.96
N PRO A 54 38.35 -14.78 5.40
CA PRO A 54 39.55 -13.99 5.65
C PRO A 54 40.36 -14.59 6.80
N GLU A 55 41.58 -15.05 6.53
CA GLU A 55 42.53 -15.41 7.58
C GLU A 55 43.08 -14.14 8.24
N ASP A 56 43.05 -14.09 9.58
CA ASP A 56 43.72 -13.06 10.37
C ASP A 56 45.25 -13.21 10.25
N SER A 57 45.86 -12.57 9.25
CA SER A 57 47.31 -12.47 9.10
C SER A 57 47.81 -11.03 9.23
N ASN A 58 48.13 -10.70 10.47
CA ASN A 58 48.85 -9.51 10.94
C ASN A 58 50.18 -9.21 10.22
N GLU A 59 50.18 -8.44 9.12
CA GLU A 59 51.38 -7.70 8.69
C GLU A 59 51.12 -6.40 7.91
N ASN A 60 51.78 -5.32 8.33
CA ASN A 60 51.63 -3.98 7.77
C ASN A 60 52.32 -3.83 6.41
N LYS A 61 51.60 -4.04 5.31
CA LYS A 61 52.06 -3.64 3.97
C LYS A 61 51.40 -2.34 3.50
N ILE A 62 52.06 -1.22 3.78
CA ILE A 62 51.63 0.11 3.33
C ILE A 62 51.73 0.19 1.80
N VAL A 63 50.60 0.12 1.10
CA VAL A 63 50.51 0.43 -0.33
C VAL A 63 50.38 1.95 -0.50
N LEU A 64 51.44 2.61 -0.98
CA LEU A 64 51.38 4.04 -1.31
C LEU A 64 50.57 4.25 -2.60
N VAL A 65 49.31 4.64 -2.45
CA VAL A 65 48.48 5.13 -3.55
C VAL A 65 48.90 6.56 -3.91
N PRO A 66 49.20 6.88 -5.19
CA PRO A 66 49.52 8.25 -5.60
C PRO A 66 48.31 9.18 -5.41
N SER A 67 48.47 10.25 -4.62
CA SER A 67 47.41 11.25 -4.42
C SER A 67 47.09 12.02 -5.72
N PRO A 68 45.81 12.23 -6.08
CA PRO A 68 45.44 13.07 -7.21
C PRO A 68 45.75 14.57 -6.94
N PRO A 69 46.02 15.37 -7.99
CA PRO A 69 46.45 16.75 -7.84
C PRO A 69 45.33 17.67 -7.30
N LYS A 70 45.65 18.43 -6.25
CA LYS A 70 44.73 19.34 -5.55
C LYS A 70 44.26 20.48 -6.47
N ARG A 71 42.98 20.50 -6.82
CA ARG A 71 42.31 21.68 -7.42
C ARG A 71 42.19 22.80 -6.38
N LYS A 72 42.53 24.03 -6.76
CA LYS A 72 42.42 25.22 -5.89
C LYS A 72 40.95 25.68 -5.86
N MET A 73 40.34 25.76 -4.67
CA MET A 73 39.05 26.42 -4.49
C MET A 73 39.22 27.95 -4.37
N PRO A 74 38.24 28.76 -4.83
CA PRO A 74 38.25 30.21 -4.64
C PRO A 74 37.99 30.58 -3.18
N LYS A 75 38.53 31.73 -2.75
CA LYS A 75 38.34 32.26 -1.40
C LYS A 75 36.94 32.84 -1.26
N PHE A 76 36.09 32.23 -0.44
CA PHE A 76 34.88 32.89 0.05
C PHE A 76 35.21 33.82 1.22
N ILE A 77 34.42 34.88 1.32
CA ILE A 77 34.65 36.06 2.15
C ILE A 77 34.51 35.70 3.63
N GLY A 78 35.48 36.12 4.44
CA GLY A 78 35.42 35.93 5.88
C GLY A 78 34.52 36.97 6.55
N PHE A 79 33.68 36.51 7.47
CA PHE A 79 33.05 37.35 8.50
C PHE A 79 33.09 36.61 9.84
N GLY A 80 33.67 37.27 10.86
CA GLY A 80 33.21 37.11 12.24
C GLY A 80 33.83 36.00 13.11
N THR A 81 34.82 36.43 13.91
CA THR A 81 34.99 36.13 15.35
C THR A 81 35.46 34.74 15.85
N GLY A 82 36.23 34.77 16.95
CA GLY A 82 35.98 33.83 18.04
C GLY A 82 36.96 32.69 18.31
N SER A 83 38.28 32.92 18.33
CA SER A 83 39.20 32.00 19.02
C SER A 83 38.83 31.91 20.51
N LEU A 84 38.41 30.74 20.99
CA LEU A 84 38.30 30.43 22.42
C LEU A 84 39.25 29.29 22.81
N LYS A 85 40.24 29.64 23.64
CA LYS A 85 41.14 28.70 24.32
C LYS A 85 40.60 28.30 25.69
N SER A 86 41.10 27.15 26.14
CA SER A 86 41.36 26.75 27.53
C SER A 86 40.18 26.58 28.52
N LEU A 87 39.91 25.30 28.77
CA LEU A 87 40.12 24.61 30.06
C LEU A 87 39.09 24.75 31.22
N ASP A 88 38.86 23.57 31.81
CA ASP A 88 38.51 23.28 33.21
C ASP A 88 37.26 23.91 33.83
N LYS A 89 36.09 23.29 33.59
CA LYS A 89 35.00 23.22 34.56
C LYS A 89 34.42 21.80 34.59
N ARG A 90 34.48 21.16 35.76
CA ARG A 90 33.99 19.79 36.05
C ARG A 90 32.58 19.56 35.46
N PRO A 91 32.33 18.48 34.70
CA PRO A 91 31.10 18.32 33.89
C PRO A 91 29.88 17.83 34.69
N ILE A 92 29.64 18.40 35.87
CA ILE A 92 28.52 18.04 36.77
C ILE A 92 27.17 18.28 36.07
N LYS A 93 27.08 19.29 35.19
CA LYS A 93 25.89 19.56 34.37
C LYS A 93 25.64 18.48 33.31
N THR A 94 26.68 17.94 32.70
CA THR A 94 26.57 16.84 31.73
C THR A 94 26.10 15.55 32.41
N PHE A 95 26.57 15.30 33.63
CA PHE A 95 26.10 14.16 34.43
C PHE A 95 24.61 14.30 34.82
N MET A 96 24.15 15.50 35.19
CA MET A 96 22.71 15.72 35.43
C MET A 96 21.85 15.48 34.19
N ILE A 97 22.30 15.89 33.00
CA ILE A 97 21.59 15.62 31.74
C ILE A 97 21.51 14.10 31.50
N ALA A 98 22.62 13.37 31.68
CA ALA A 98 22.63 11.91 31.56
C ALA A 98 21.68 11.21 32.55
N VAL A 99 21.60 11.68 33.80
CA VAL A 99 20.64 11.16 34.80
C VAL A 99 19.19 11.45 34.40
N ILE A 100 18.88 12.66 33.93
CA ILE A 100 17.53 13.01 33.47
C ILE A 100 17.14 12.15 32.26
N CYS A 101 18.02 11.98 31.28
CA CYS A 101 17.79 11.10 30.12
C CYS A 101 17.61 9.64 30.55
N ALA A 102 18.41 9.12 31.49
CA ALA A 102 18.26 7.76 32.00
C ALA A 102 16.91 7.54 32.71
N VAL A 103 16.44 8.52 33.49
CA VAL A 103 15.10 8.47 34.12
C VAL A 103 13.99 8.55 33.06
N PHE A 104 14.13 9.41 32.04
CA PHE A 104 13.15 9.51 30.94
C PHE A 104 13.03 8.21 30.14
N PHE A 105 14.14 7.72 29.57
CA PHE A 105 14.15 6.49 28.77
C PHE A 105 13.82 5.26 29.62
N GLY A 106 14.31 5.19 30.87
CA GLY A 106 13.97 4.12 31.81
C GLY A 106 12.50 4.09 32.20
N SER A 107 11.87 5.26 32.38
CA SER A 107 10.42 5.36 32.67
C SER A 107 9.56 4.94 31.47
N ILE A 108 9.93 5.34 30.25
CA ILE A 108 9.24 4.93 29.02
C ILE A 108 9.34 3.41 28.83
N LEU A 109 10.54 2.83 28.93
CA LEU A 109 10.76 1.38 28.83
C LEU A 109 10.06 0.61 29.95
N GLY A 110 10.07 1.13 31.18
CA GLY A 110 9.35 0.55 32.31
C GLY A 110 7.83 0.54 32.13
N LEU A 111 7.25 1.63 31.59
CA LEU A 111 5.82 1.71 31.26
C LEU A 111 5.43 0.71 30.17
N ILE A 112 6.29 0.51 29.17
CA ILE A 112 6.07 -0.51 28.12
C ILE A 112 6.06 -1.91 28.75
N ALA A 113 7.07 -2.25 29.56
CA ALA A 113 7.16 -3.55 30.23
C ALA A 113 5.97 -3.85 31.17
N VAL A 114 5.52 -2.86 31.95
CA VAL A 114 4.32 -2.99 32.79
C VAL A 114 3.07 -3.18 31.93
N LYS A 115 2.91 -2.43 30.84
CA LYS A 115 1.75 -2.61 29.93
C LYS A 115 1.75 -3.95 29.20
N THR A 116 2.90 -4.53 28.87
CA THR A 116 2.95 -5.86 28.25
C THR A 116 2.62 -6.98 29.26
N ILE A 117 3.21 -6.96 30.45
CA ILE A 117 2.98 -8.00 31.49
C ILE A 117 1.57 -7.91 32.10
N THR A 118 1.01 -6.71 32.26
CA THR A 118 -0.35 -6.55 32.83
C THR A 118 -1.43 -7.02 31.86
N LYS A 119 -1.13 -7.11 30.55
CA LYS A 119 -2.06 -7.60 29.52
C LYS A 119 -2.29 -9.12 29.57
N GLU A 120 -1.40 -9.90 30.17
CA GLU A 120 -1.50 -11.38 30.22
C GLU A 120 -2.19 -11.93 31.47
N LYS A 121 -2.58 -11.09 32.45
CA LYS A 121 -3.06 -11.57 33.77
C LYS A 121 -4.42 -11.01 34.22
N ALA A 122 -5.29 -10.64 33.29
CA ALA A 122 -6.63 -10.15 33.61
C ALA A 122 -7.67 -10.62 32.58
N GLU A 123 -8.06 -11.90 32.64
CA GLU A 123 -9.36 -12.32 32.11
C GLU A 123 -10.49 -11.89 33.05
N VAL A 124 -11.68 -11.71 32.45
CA VAL A 124 -13.01 -11.56 33.05
C VAL A 124 -13.26 -10.41 34.05
N SER A 125 -13.53 -9.21 33.51
CA SER A 125 -14.86 -8.59 33.71
C SER A 125 -15.17 -7.53 32.64
N SER A 126 -16.43 -7.47 32.21
CA SER A 126 -16.97 -6.61 31.15
C SER A 126 -16.84 -5.10 31.42
N ILE A 127 -16.33 -4.33 30.44
CA ILE A 127 -17.08 -3.33 29.65
C ILE A 127 -16.17 -2.80 28.53
N GLU A 128 -16.76 -2.40 27.40
CA GLU A 128 -16.09 -2.34 26.09
C GLU A 128 -15.22 -1.10 25.84
N THR A 129 -14.07 -1.32 25.21
CA THR A 129 -13.48 -0.40 24.24
C THR A 129 -12.83 -1.26 23.17
N SER A 130 -13.64 -1.66 22.19
CA SER A 130 -13.24 -2.54 21.10
C SER A 130 -12.35 -1.81 20.09
N ILE A 131 -11.06 -2.15 20.10
CA ILE A 131 -10.25 -2.10 18.89
C ILE A 131 -10.72 -3.28 18.03
N PRO A 132 -11.21 -3.09 16.79
CA PRO A 132 -11.57 -4.22 15.95
C PRO A 132 -10.30 -5.01 15.57
N THR A 133 -10.18 -6.18 16.17
CA THR A 133 -9.36 -7.29 15.67
C THR A 133 -9.67 -7.56 14.20
N GLU A 134 -8.65 -8.02 13.47
CA GLU A 134 -8.72 -8.68 12.18
C GLU A 134 -10.02 -9.47 11.96
N ALA A 135 -11.00 -8.81 11.33
CA ALA A 135 -12.22 -9.45 10.91
C ALA A 135 -11.93 -10.28 9.65
N THR A 136 -12.45 -11.50 9.59
CA THR A 136 -12.68 -12.16 8.31
C THR A 136 -13.68 -11.30 7.53
N VAL A 137 -13.16 -10.48 6.62
CA VAL A 137 -13.99 -9.64 5.76
C VAL A 137 -14.64 -10.56 4.73
N GLU A 138 -15.92 -10.89 4.93
CA GLU A 138 -16.74 -11.38 3.83
C GLU A 138 -16.68 -10.36 2.70
N ASP A 139 -16.41 -10.85 1.48
CA ASP A 139 -16.34 -10.05 0.25
C ASP A 139 -17.70 -9.44 -0.10
N LYS A 140 -18.03 -8.35 0.60
CA LYS A 140 -19.19 -7.49 0.33
C LYS A 140 -18.71 -6.29 -0.48
N LYS A 141 -18.49 -6.57 -1.76
CA LYS A 141 -18.71 -5.64 -2.88
C LYS A 141 -19.69 -4.52 -2.49
N ALA A 142 -19.29 -3.26 -2.65
CA ALA A 142 -19.98 -2.07 -2.17
C ALA A 142 -21.50 -2.06 -2.46
N ALA A 143 -22.27 -2.60 -1.52
CA ALA A 143 -23.72 -2.63 -1.57
C ALA A 143 -24.26 -1.41 -0.82
N VAL A 144 -25.09 -0.61 -1.50
CA VAL A 144 -25.71 0.60 -0.97
C VAL A 144 -26.64 0.24 0.19
N THR A 145 -26.13 0.29 1.43
CA THR A 145 -26.93 0.08 2.67
C THR A 145 -26.33 0.83 3.87
N GLU A 146 -25.65 1.95 3.64
CA GLU A 146 -25.40 2.95 4.68
C GLU A 146 -26.57 3.97 4.66
N PRO A 147 -26.96 4.59 5.80
CA PRO A 147 -28.06 5.54 5.86
C PRO A 147 -27.89 6.73 4.90
N GLY A 148 -29.00 7.41 4.55
CA GLY A 148 -29.14 8.28 3.35
C GLY A 148 -28.05 9.32 3.08
N ASN A 149 -27.28 9.71 4.11
CA ASN A 149 -26.25 10.73 4.06
C ASN A 149 -24.81 10.17 4.05
N GLN A 150 -24.62 8.88 4.32
CA GLN A 150 -23.31 8.22 4.39
C GLN A 150 -22.95 7.52 3.07
N LEU A 151 -21.68 7.58 2.68
CA LEU A 151 -21.12 6.92 1.51
C LEU A 151 -19.78 6.28 1.87
N LYS A 152 -19.80 4.97 2.09
CA LYS A 152 -18.62 4.13 2.27
C LYS A 152 -17.91 3.92 0.93
N THR A 153 -16.59 4.12 0.93
CA THR A 153 -15.73 4.08 -0.26
C THR A 153 -14.40 3.39 0.06
N PHE A 154 -13.78 2.80 -0.96
CA PHE A 154 -12.47 2.16 -0.84
C PHE A 154 -11.50 2.85 -1.79
N LEU A 155 -10.60 3.67 -1.24
CA LEU A 155 -9.74 4.56 -2.00
C LEU A 155 -8.27 4.12 -1.97
N VAL A 156 -7.55 4.45 -3.04
CA VAL A 156 -6.08 4.43 -3.08
C VAL A 156 -5.55 5.79 -2.64
N GLN A 157 -4.65 5.82 -1.68
CA GLN A 157 -4.07 7.02 -1.07
C GLN A 157 -2.61 7.17 -1.49
N GLY A 158 -2.25 8.29 -2.10
CA GLY A 158 -0.88 8.68 -2.50
C GLY A 158 -0.11 9.50 -1.44
N GLY A 159 -0.75 9.85 -0.33
CA GLY A 159 -0.10 10.53 0.80
C GLY A 159 -1.08 11.22 1.75
N VAL A 160 -0.54 11.69 2.88
CA VAL A 160 -1.24 12.56 3.85
C VAL A 160 -0.29 13.68 4.25
N PHE A 161 -0.77 14.92 4.25
CA PHE A 161 0.06 16.11 4.42
C PHE A 161 -0.61 17.09 5.40
N SER A 162 0.18 17.72 6.28
CA SER A 162 -0.31 18.77 7.18
C SER A 162 -0.44 20.15 6.51
N SER A 163 -0.23 20.24 5.19
CA SER A 163 -0.28 21.49 4.42
C SER A 163 -0.71 21.23 2.99
N GLU A 164 -1.62 22.07 2.49
CA GLU A 164 -2.14 22.02 1.12
C GLU A 164 -1.02 22.19 0.08
N ASP A 165 -0.06 23.09 0.31
CA ASP A 165 1.06 23.33 -0.61
C ASP A 165 1.95 22.10 -0.77
N ALA A 166 2.12 21.32 0.29
CA ALA A 166 2.87 20.06 0.24
C ALA A 166 2.09 19.00 -0.54
N ALA A 167 0.78 18.87 -0.30
CA ALA A 167 -0.09 17.99 -1.07
C ALA A 167 -0.09 18.35 -2.56
N ARG A 168 -0.23 19.64 -2.91
CA ARG A 168 -0.21 20.14 -4.30
C ARG A 168 1.14 19.93 -5.00
N GLN A 169 2.26 19.96 -4.28
CA GLN A 169 3.57 19.63 -4.85
C GLN A 169 3.69 18.15 -5.21
N ILE A 170 3.13 17.25 -4.40
CA ILE A 170 3.15 15.81 -4.69
C ILE A 170 2.09 15.46 -5.75
N GLN A 171 0.89 16.04 -5.68
CA GLN A 171 -0.18 15.90 -6.69
C GLN A 171 0.37 16.14 -8.11
N LYS A 172 1.10 17.25 -8.32
CA LYS A 172 1.73 17.57 -9.62
C LYS A 172 2.69 16.48 -10.11
N LYS A 173 3.57 15.98 -9.23
CA LYS A 173 4.53 14.90 -9.57
C LYS A 173 3.84 13.57 -9.90
N ILE A 174 2.66 13.31 -9.33
CA ILE A 174 1.87 12.11 -9.63
C ILE A 174 1.14 12.28 -10.96
N MET A 175 0.52 13.44 -11.20
CA MET A 175 -0.12 13.77 -12.48
C MET A 175 0.88 13.82 -13.66
N GLU A 176 2.14 14.22 -13.42
CA GLU A 176 3.24 14.12 -14.41
C GLU A 176 3.51 12.67 -14.84
N LYS A 177 3.17 11.67 -14.02
CA LYS A 177 3.25 10.23 -14.34
C LYS A 177 1.92 9.67 -14.87
N GLN A 178 1.01 10.54 -15.31
CA GLN A 178 -0.33 10.23 -15.84
C GLN A 178 -1.30 9.54 -14.85
N VAL A 179 -0.91 9.41 -13.57
CA VAL A 179 -1.77 8.88 -12.51
C VAL A 179 -2.71 9.99 -12.01
N PRO A 180 -4.02 9.74 -11.91
CA PRO A 180 -4.96 10.73 -11.38
C PRO A 180 -4.69 10.96 -9.89
N ALA A 181 -4.81 12.19 -9.42
CA ALA A 181 -4.47 12.55 -8.04
C ALA A 181 -5.27 13.76 -7.57
N GLU A 182 -6.10 13.60 -6.54
CA GLU A 182 -7.00 14.65 -6.04
C GLU A 182 -6.84 14.85 -4.53
N ILE A 183 -6.94 16.11 -4.07
CA ILE A 183 -6.64 16.50 -2.68
C ILE A 183 -7.94 16.72 -1.90
N PHE A 184 -8.08 15.96 -0.82
CA PHE A 184 -9.23 16.00 0.08
C PHE A 184 -8.77 16.60 1.41
N ASN A 185 -9.48 17.61 1.89
CA ASN A 185 -9.27 18.15 3.24
C ASN A 185 -10.17 17.39 4.21
N LEU A 186 -9.57 16.57 5.09
CA LEU A 186 -10.28 15.80 6.10
C LEU A 186 -9.68 16.13 7.46
N GLU A 187 -10.51 16.66 8.36
CA GLU A 187 -10.13 17.15 9.69
C GLU A 187 -9.05 18.26 9.62
N GLU A 188 -7.82 17.98 10.07
CA GLU A 188 -6.67 18.89 10.04
C GLU A 188 -5.59 18.40 9.06
N SER A 189 -5.97 17.62 8.03
CA SER A 189 -5.01 16.99 7.11
C SER A 189 -5.49 16.91 5.67
N TYR A 190 -4.55 17.10 4.75
CA TYR A 190 -4.74 17.02 3.31
C TYR A 190 -4.37 15.62 2.84
N TYR A 191 -5.37 14.81 2.52
CA TYR A 191 -5.22 13.49 1.95
C TYR A 191 -5.11 13.60 0.43
N LEU A 192 -4.22 12.82 -0.17
CA LEU A 192 -4.09 12.71 -1.61
C LEU A 192 -4.61 11.34 -2.03
N PHE A 193 -5.71 11.29 -2.79
CA PHE A 193 -6.28 10.04 -3.31
C PHE A 193 -6.02 9.91 -4.81
N LEU A 194 -5.75 8.67 -5.25
CA LEU A 194 -5.33 8.33 -6.62
C LEU A 194 -6.33 7.44 -7.36
N GLY A 195 -7.40 7.02 -6.70
CA GLY A 195 -8.44 6.20 -7.31
C GLY A 195 -9.40 5.60 -6.29
N SER A 196 -10.48 5.02 -6.80
CA SER A 196 -11.54 4.35 -6.06
C SER A 196 -11.82 2.96 -6.64
N ALA A 197 -12.24 2.05 -5.77
CA ALA A 197 -12.62 0.68 -6.10
C ALA A 197 -13.85 0.22 -5.32
N GLU A 198 -14.38 -0.93 -5.73
CA GLU A 198 -15.62 -1.54 -5.25
C GLU A 198 -15.51 -2.27 -3.89
N SER A 199 -14.29 -2.57 -3.44
CA SER A 199 -14.02 -3.24 -2.17
C SER A 199 -12.61 -2.91 -1.67
N LEU A 200 -12.32 -3.24 -0.41
CA LEU A 200 -11.00 -3.04 0.20
C LEU A 200 -9.91 -3.89 -0.47
N ASP A 201 -10.25 -5.07 -0.99
CA ASP A 201 -9.30 -5.91 -1.72
C ASP A 201 -9.10 -5.43 -3.16
N ALA A 202 -10.17 -4.95 -3.79
CA ALA A 202 -10.08 -4.29 -5.09
C ALA A 202 -9.25 -2.99 -5.05
N SER A 203 -9.26 -2.24 -3.93
CA SER A 203 -8.41 -1.06 -3.74
C SER A 203 -6.95 -1.42 -3.42
N LYS A 204 -6.67 -2.53 -2.72
CA LYS A 204 -5.31 -3.09 -2.59
C LYS A 204 -4.71 -3.42 -3.94
N GLU A 205 -5.45 -4.14 -4.79
CA GLU A 205 -4.98 -4.51 -6.12
C GLU A 205 -4.81 -3.27 -7.02
N LEU A 206 -5.72 -2.29 -6.95
CA LEU A 206 -5.59 -1.02 -7.68
C LEU A 206 -4.38 -0.21 -7.18
N ALA A 207 -4.07 -0.24 -5.88
CA ALA A 207 -2.87 0.35 -5.34
C ALA A 207 -1.61 -0.34 -5.91
N LEU A 208 -1.55 -1.69 -5.90
CA LEU A 208 -0.42 -2.43 -6.51
C LEU A 208 -0.25 -2.11 -8.00
N PHE A 209 -1.35 -1.94 -8.74
CA PHE A 209 -1.33 -1.50 -10.14
C PHE A 209 -0.75 -0.10 -10.27
N LEU A 210 -1.27 0.89 -9.53
CA LEU A 210 -0.78 2.26 -9.55
C LEU A 210 0.68 2.38 -9.07
N LYS A 211 1.15 1.49 -8.19
CA LYS A 211 2.57 1.44 -7.77
C LYS A 211 3.54 1.22 -8.94
N SER A 212 3.11 0.56 -10.01
CA SER A 212 3.93 0.37 -11.22
C SER A 212 4.33 1.69 -11.90
N TYR A 213 3.58 2.76 -11.65
CA TYR A 213 3.89 4.13 -12.08
C TYR A 213 4.88 4.86 -11.15
N ASP A 214 5.65 4.15 -10.32
CA ASP A 214 6.66 4.72 -9.41
C ASP A 214 6.06 5.75 -8.43
N VAL A 215 4.88 5.45 -7.89
CA VAL A 215 4.21 6.27 -6.88
C VAL A 215 4.00 5.49 -5.58
N ASP A 216 4.23 6.16 -4.45
CA ASP A 216 3.93 5.61 -3.14
C ASP A 216 2.42 5.55 -2.94
N VAL A 217 1.92 4.37 -2.59
CA VAL A 217 0.49 4.07 -2.58
C VAL A 217 0.10 3.18 -1.42
N TYR A 218 -1.04 3.54 -0.84
CA TYR A 218 -1.71 2.87 0.27
C TYR A 218 -3.18 2.70 -0.10
N TRP A 219 -3.94 1.94 0.68
CA TRP A 219 -5.40 1.81 0.52
C TRP A 219 -6.09 2.17 1.83
N LYS A 220 -7.28 2.77 1.76
CA LYS A 220 -8.05 3.20 2.92
C LYS A 220 -9.56 3.07 2.64
N GLU A 221 -10.31 2.60 3.63
CA GLU A 221 -11.77 2.72 3.66
C GLU A 221 -12.13 4.08 4.27
N ILE A 222 -13.03 4.82 3.62
CA ILE A 222 -13.51 6.12 4.09
C ILE A 222 -15.03 6.17 3.94
N ASN A 223 -15.71 6.54 5.02
CA ASN A 223 -17.12 6.90 4.99
C ASN A 223 -17.22 8.43 4.88
N PHE A 224 -17.76 8.92 3.77
CA PHE A 224 -18.08 10.33 3.60
C PHE A 224 -19.49 10.60 4.09
N GLU A 225 -19.68 11.70 4.82
CA GLU A 225 -21.01 12.14 5.29
C GLU A 225 -21.39 13.42 4.54
N ALA A 226 -22.57 13.43 3.93
CA ALA A 226 -23.19 14.63 3.36
C ALA A 226 -24.12 15.25 4.42
N ALA A 227 -24.02 16.54 4.69
CA ALA A 227 -24.88 17.17 5.68
C ALA A 227 -26.28 17.48 5.11
N GLY A 228 -27.32 17.24 5.92
CA GLY A 228 -28.65 17.84 5.83
C GLY A 228 -29.33 17.98 4.45
N THR A 229 -29.44 16.91 3.67
CA THR A 229 -30.22 16.88 2.41
C THR A 229 -31.74 16.79 2.67
N SER A 230 -32.58 17.28 1.74
CA SER A 230 -34.03 17.05 1.81
C SER A 230 -34.41 15.63 1.36
N GLN A 231 -35.65 15.18 1.62
CA GLN A 231 -36.08 13.82 1.26
C GLN A 231 -36.06 13.57 -0.27
N GLU A 232 -36.28 14.61 -1.09
CA GLU A 232 -36.21 14.51 -2.56
C GLU A 232 -34.74 14.46 -3.04
N ASP A 233 -33.86 15.14 -2.32
CA ASP A 233 -32.41 15.09 -2.53
C ASP A 233 -31.82 13.74 -2.07
N GLU A 234 -32.34 13.12 -1.00
CA GLU A 234 -31.92 11.79 -0.54
C GLU A 234 -32.15 10.70 -1.60
N GLU A 235 -33.29 10.67 -2.30
CA GLU A 235 -33.52 9.70 -3.39
C GLU A 235 -32.52 9.92 -4.54
N THR A 236 -32.32 11.18 -4.91
CA THR A 236 -31.37 11.60 -5.95
C THR A 236 -29.94 11.21 -5.58
N LEU A 237 -29.54 11.47 -4.34
CA LEU A 237 -28.22 11.14 -3.79
C LEU A 237 -28.00 9.62 -3.75
N ASN A 238 -29.00 8.84 -3.34
CA ASN A 238 -28.91 7.38 -3.35
C ASN A 238 -28.75 6.80 -4.78
N LYS A 239 -29.41 7.40 -5.79
CA LYS A 239 -29.16 7.07 -7.20
C LYS A 239 -27.73 7.42 -7.63
N MET A 240 -27.24 8.60 -7.26
CA MET A 240 -25.86 9.01 -7.52
C MET A 240 -24.83 8.07 -6.89
N LYS A 241 -25.02 7.65 -5.62
CA LYS A 241 -24.18 6.65 -4.94
C LYS A 241 -24.16 5.31 -5.68
N ALA A 242 -25.31 4.82 -6.14
CA ALA A 242 -25.40 3.55 -6.87
C ALA A 242 -24.69 3.62 -8.24
N VAL A 243 -24.78 4.76 -8.93
CA VAL A 243 -24.05 5.01 -10.17
C VAL A 243 -22.55 5.13 -9.90
N TYR A 244 -22.14 5.89 -8.88
CA TYR A 244 -20.76 6.01 -8.44
C TYR A 244 -20.12 4.64 -8.16
N ALA A 245 -20.77 3.79 -7.35
CA ALA A 245 -20.26 2.46 -7.02
C ALA A 245 -20.09 1.58 -8.28
N SER A 246 -21.07 1.65 -9.20
CA SER A 246 -21.02 0.94 -10.49
C SER A 246 -19.87 1.42 -11.38
N LEU A 247 -19.62 2.74 -11.44
CA LEU A 247 -18.53 3.33 -12.24
C LEU A 247 -17.15 3.08 -11.61
N ALA A 248 -17.05 3.10 -10.27
CA ALA A 248 -15.85 2.75 -9.52
C ALA A 248 -15.47 1.29 -9.77
N GLU A 249 -16.41 0.35 -9.63
CA GLU A 249 -16.18 -1.05 -10.02
C GLU A 249 -15.76 -1.16 -11.49
N THR A 250 -16.50 -0.54 -12.41
CA THR A 250 -16.25 -0.66 -13.86
C THR A 250 -14.86 -0.15 -14.25
N SER A 251 -14.45 1.01 -13.73
CA SER A 251 -13.15 1.60 -14.05
C SER A 251 -12.00 0.87 -13.35
N ALA A 252 -12.17 0.49 -12.08
CA ALA A 252 -11.12 -0.20 -11.32
C ALA A 252 -10.91 -1.64 -11.81
N THR A 253 -11.97 -2.41 -12.11
CA THR A 253 -11.84 -3.75 -12.70
C THR A 253 -11.12 -3.71 -14.05
N LYS A 254 -11.47 -2.76 -14.93
CA LYS A 254 -10.80 -2.58 -16.24
C LYS A 254 -9.33 -2.19 -16.10
N LEU A 255 -8.97 -1.29 -15.18
CA LEU A 255 -7.56 -0.95 -14.89
C LEU A 255 -6.78 -2.18 -14.40
N ARG A 256 -7.40 -3.05 -13.60
CA ARG A 256 -6.81 -4.31 -13.13
C ARG A 256 -6.85 -5.44 -14.17
N GLY A 257 -7.30 -5.17 -15.40
CA GLY A 257 -7.43 -6.18 -16.47
C GLY A 257 -8.44 -7.30 -16.19
N LYS A 258 -9.42 -7.06 -15.30
CA LYS A 258 -10.45 -8.03 -14.90
C LYS A 258 -11.80 -7.70 -15.53
N GLU A 259 -12.63 -8.73 -15.70
CA GLU A 259 -14.05 -8.54 -16.04
C GLU A 259 -14.82 -8.05 -14.81
N GLY A 260 -15.59 -6.97 -14.98
CA GLY A 260 -16.45 -6.43 -13.93
C GLY A 260 -17.80 -7.12 -13.87
N THR A 261 -18.49 -7.01 -12.73
CA THR A 261 -19.81 -7.64 -12.51
C THR A 261 -20.95 -6.61 -12.51
N VAL A 262 -20.73 -5.47 -13.16
CA VAL A 262 -21.67 -4.33 -13.25
C VAL A 262 -22.74 -4.61 -14.29
N ASN A 263 -24.01 -4.41 -13.92
CA ASN A 263 -25.11 -4.45 -14.87
C ASN A 263 -25.20 -3.11 -15.64
N GLU A 264 -24.68 -3.09 -16.87
CA GLU A 264 -24.73 -1.92 -17.75
C GLU A 264 -26.14 -1.38 -17.97
N GLY A 265 -27.16 -2.25 -18.03
CA GLY A 265 -28.55 -1.84 -18.21
C GLY A 265 -29.07 -1.04 -17.02
N THR A 266 -28.77 -1.49 -15.80
CA THR A 266 -29.08 -0.75 -14.56
C THR A 266 -28.30 0.56 -14.48
N LEU A 267 -27.00 0.55 -14.84
CA LEU A 267 -26.18 1.76 -14.85
C LEU A 267 -26.73 2.81 -15.82
N LYS A 268 -27.03 2.42 -17.07
CA LYS A 268 -27.61 3.29 -18.11
C LYS A 268 -28.97 3.85 -17.66
N LYS A 269 -29.85 2.99 -17.12
CA LYS A 269 -31.14 3.42 -16.54
C LYS A 269 -30.96 4.49 -15.46
N ASN A 270 -30.10 4.25 -14.47
CA ASN A 270 -29.89 5.20 -13.36
C ASN A 270 -29.29 6.52 -13.87
N MET A 271 -28.38 6.48 -14.85
CA MET A 271 -27.83 7.65 -15.53
C MET A 271 -28.89 8.46 -16.28
N ASP A 272 -29.82 7.81 -16.97
CA ASP A 272 -30.89 8.49 -17.70
C ASP A 272 -31.98 9.06 -16.77
N GLU A 273 -32.26 8.41 -15.64
CA GLU A 273 -33.08 8.98 -14.57
C GLU A 273 -32.43 10.26 -13.98
N LEU A 274 -31.12 10.25 -13.69
CA LEU A 274 -30.41 11.41 -13.16
C LEU A 274 -30.39 12.61 -14.12
N LYS A 275 -30.42 12.38 -15.44
CA LYS A 275 -30.56 13.45 -16.46
C LYS A 275 -31.98 14.02 -16.55
N ALA A 276 -33.00 13.26 -16.12
CA ALA A 276 -34.39 13.68 -16.17
C ALA A 276 -34.84 14.46 -14.92
N VAL A 277 -34.14 14.29 -13.80
CA VAL A 277 -34.39 15.03 -12.55
C VAL A 277 -33.83 16.45 -12.66
N LYS A 278 -34.58 17.43 -12.12
CA LYS A 278 -34.09 18.80 -11.98
C LYS A 278 -33.17 18.90 -10.76
N LEU A 279 -31.87 18.80 -10.99
CA LEU A 279 -30.84 18.83 -9.94
C LEU A 279 -30.67 20.23 -9.32
N SER A 280 -30.27 20.28 -8.05
CA SER A 280 -29.72 21.49 -7.42
C SER A 280 -28.33 21.81 -8.01
N PRO A 281 -27.78 23.03 -7.81
CA PRO A 281 -26.42 23.36 -8.27
C PRO A 281 -25.34 22.42 -7.72
N GLU A 282 -25.50 21.96 -6.47
CA GLU A 282 -24.58 21.03 -5.80
C GLU A 282 -24.60 19.65 -6.48
N PHE A 283 -25.80 19.10 -6.70
CA PHE A 283 -25.96 17.82 -7.39
C PHE A 283 -25.64 17.89 -8.89
N SER A 284 -25.73 19.07 -9.52
CA SER A 284 -25.32 19.25 -10.92
C SER A 284 -23.84 18.93 -11.12
N ASN A 285 -22.96 19.53 -10.31
CA ASN A 285 -21.51 19.30 -10.41
C ASN A 285 -21.17 17.80 -10.20
N MET A 286 -21.83 17.16 -9.23
CA MET A 286 -21.68 15.73 -8.98
C MET A 286 -22.14 14.88 -10.17
N ASN A 287 -23.28 15.21 -10.77
CA ASN A 287 -23.79 14.51 -11.95
C ASN A 287 -22.91 14.70 -13.19
N ASP A 288 -22.31 15.89 -13.35
CA ASP A 288 -21.35 16.18 -14.42
C ASP A 288 -20.09 15.31 -14.27
N HIS A 289 -19.57 15.16 -13.04
CA HIS A 289 -18.47 14.24 -12.74
C HIS A 289 -18.83 12.76 -13.03
N LEU A 290 -20.02 12.29 -12.62
CA LEU A 290 -20.46 10.92 -12.93
C LEU A 290 -20.65 10.71 -14.45
N THR A 291 -21.17 11.71 -15.16
CA THR A 291 -21.36 11.67 -16.62
C THR A 291 -20.02 11.68 -17.36
N ALA A 292 -19.04 12.47 -16.88
CA ALA A 292 -17.68 12.49 -17.40
C ALA A 292 -16.96 11.15 -17.18
N ALA A 293 -17.15 10.52 -16.01
CA ALA A 293 -16.63 9.19 -15.72
C ALA A 293 -17.24 8.13 -16.66
N ALA A 294 -18.56 8.09 -16.80
CA ALA A 294 -19.25 7.16 -17.70
C ALA A 294 -18.76 7.32 -19.17
N LYS A 295 -18.73 8.56 -19.68
CA LYS A 295 -18.21 8.86 -21.02
C LYS A 295 -16.77 8.41 -21.20
N SER A 296 -15.91 8.59 -20.19
CA SER A 296 -14.50 8.18 -20.28
C SER A 296 -14.36 6.66 -20.33
N ILE A 297 -15.24 5.90 -19.65
CA ILE A 297 -15.31 4.43 -19.75
C ILE A 297 -15.81 3.99 -21.14
N ASP A 298 -16.84 4.64 -21.70
CA ASP A 298 -17.31 4.36 -23.07
C ASP A 298 -16.23 4.65 -24.13
N GLU A 299 -15.45 5.73 -23.94
CA GLU A 299 -14.30 6.04 -24.78
C GLU A 299 -13.17 5.01 -24.63
N TYR A 300 -12.97 4.43 -23.45
CA TYR A 300 -12.07 3.28 -23.27
C TYR A 300 -12.55 2.05 -24.05
N GLU A 301 -13.84 1.74 -24.06
CA GLU A 301 -14.32 0.58 -24.83
C GLU A 301 -14.07 0.70 -26.33
N THR A 302 -14.11 1.92 -26.86
CA THR A 302 -13.84 2.20 -28.28
C THR A 302 -12.35 2.29 -28.61
N SER A 303 -11.55 2.90 -27.73
CA SER A 303 -10.13 3.23 -28.00
C SER A 303 -9.11 2.28 -27.38
N LYS A 304 -9.51 1.53 -26.34
CA LYS A 304 -8.66 0.72 -25.45
C LYS A 304 -7.46 1.48 -24.86
N ASN A 305 -7.54 2.81 -24.75
CA ASN A 305 -6.53 3.65 -24.12
C ASN A 305 -6.77 3.79 -22.61
N GLU A 306 -5.84 3.27 -21.80
CA GLU A 306 -5.88 3.31 -20.33
C GLU A 306 -6.01 4.72 -19.73
N GLU A 307 -5.46 5.76 -20.38
CA GLU A 307 -5.61 7.17 -19.95
C GLU A 307 -7.09 7.59 -19.80
N LYS A 308 -8.00 6.93 -20.51
CA LYS A 308 -9.44 7.16 -20.41
C LYS A 308 -10.00 6.60 -19.10
N LEU A 309 -9.49 5.46 -18.62
CA LEU A 309 -9.84 4.93 -17.30
C LEU A 309 -9.27 5.79 -16.17
N PHE A 310 -8.08 6.36 -16.34
CA PHE A 310 -7.55 7.33 -15.39
C PHE A 310 -8.39 8.61 -15.32
N LYS A 311 -8.89 9.12 -16.45
CA LYS A 311 -9.85 10.24 -16.47
C LYS A 311 -11.20 9.89 -15.84
N ALA A 312 -11.62 8.63 -15.94
CA ALA A 312 -12.80 8.15 -15.22
C ALA A 312 -12.55 8.14 -13.70
N GLN A 313 -11.40 7.66 -13.25
CA GLN A 313 -10.98 7.67 -11.84
C GLN A 313 -10.85 9.09 -11.28
N GLU A 314 -10.22 10.02 -12.00
CA GLU A 314 -10.17 11.45 -11.69
C GLU A 314 -11.57 12.04 -11.51
N SER A 315 -12.48 11.75 -12.44
CA SER A 315 -13.88 12.21 -12.36
C SER A 315 -14.63 11.62 -11.17
N LEU A 316 -14.36 10.36 -10.80
CA LEU A 316 -14.95 9.71 -9.61
C LEU A 316 -14.41 10.28 -8.30
N LEU A 317 -13.13 10.68 -8.25
CA LEU A 317 -12.59 11.43 -7.12
C LEU A 317 -13.24 12.83 -7.05
N GLY A 318 -13.41 13.52 -8.18
CA GLY A 318 -14.15 14.79 -8.24
C GLY A 318 -15.60 14.68 -7.73
N PHE A 319 -16.30 13.59 -8.04
CA PHE A 319 -17.62 13.31 -7.45
C PHE A 319 -17.56 13.24 -5.92
N LEU A 320 -16.60 12.51 -5.34
CA LEU A 320 -16.45 12.40 -3.88
C LEU A 320 -16.04 13.73 -3.24
N LEU A 321 -15.20 14.51 -3.90
CA LEU A 321 -14.78 15.83 -3.45
C LEU A 321 -15.99 16.78 -3.34
N ASN A 322 -16.94 16.69 -4.28
CA ASN A 322 -18.21 17.42 -4.18
C ASN A 322 -19.14 16.80 -3.13
N TYR A 323 -19.18 15.46 -3.00
CA TYR A 323 -20.01 14.76 -2.01
C TYR A 323 -19.70 15.20 -0.56
N GLN A 324 -18.42 15.26 -0.17
CA GLN A 324 -18.03 15.71 1.18
C GLN A 324 -18.39 17.18 1.43
N ASN A 325 -18.52 17.97 0.36
CA ASN A 325 -18.81 19.41 0.41
C ASN A 325 -20.32 19.70 0.39
N ILE A 326 -21.20 18.68 0.32
CA ILE A 326 -22.63 18.88 0.51
C ILE A 326 -22.86 19.35 1.96
N SER A 327 -23.09 20.65 2.11
CA SER A 327 -23.42 21.33 3.37
C SER A 327 -22.32 21.31 4.48
N SER A 328 -21.05 21.52 4.10
CA SER A 328 -20.07 22.18 5.00
C SER A 328 -20.14 23.70 4.90
#